data_AF-A0A2T4YI26-F1
#
_entry.id   AF-A0A2T4YI26-F1
#
_cell.length_a   1.000
_cell.length_b   1.000
_cell.length_c   1.000
_cell.angle_alpha   90.00
_cell.angle_beta   90.00
_cell.angle_gamma   90.00
#
_symmetry.space_group_name_H-M   'P 1'
#
loop_
_entity.id
_entity.type
_entity.pdbx_description
1 polymer ?
#
loop_
_entity_poly.entity_id
_entity_poly.type
_entity_poly.pdbx_seq_one_letter_code
_entity_poly.pdbx_strand_id
1 'polypeptide(L)'
;MGSRYHARPFGRHHIAVEDDIVKISARNQLKGTIVEITKGETTAHVRLDVGGTIVTSAITNAAVDDLKLAVGQPAYAVVKASDVMIAID
;
A
#
# COMPACT_ATOMS: atom_id res chain seq x y z
N MET A 1 38.79 41.18 -14.35
CA MET A 1 38.15 41.68 -13.11
C MET A 1 36.79 40.98 -12.97
N GLY A 2 36.73 39.67 -12.74
CA GLY A 2 36.90 39.07 -11.40
C GLY A 2 35.56 38.98 -10.63
N SER A 3 34.46 38.57 -11.28
CA SER A 3 33.19 38.32 -10.57
C SER A 3 33.26 36.96 -9.88
N ARG A 4 33.51 37.00 -8.57
CA ARG A 4 33.57 35.84 -7.68
C ARG A 4 32.15 35.38 -7.39
N TYR A 5 31.70 34.34 -8.09
CA TYR A 5 30.54 33.55 -7.66
C TYR A 5 30.90 32.82 -6.37
N HIS A 6 30.40 33.35 -5.24
CA HIS A 6 30.44 32.68 -3.95
C HIS A 6 29.41 31.54 -3.97
N ALA A 7 29.89 30.30 -4.12
CA ALA A 7 29.08 29.12 -3.86
C ALA A 7 28.74 29.08 -2.36
N ARG A 8 27.45 29.13 -2.01
CA ARG A 8 26.97 28.90 -0.64
C ARG A 8 26.75 27.39 -0.43
N PRO A 9 27.09 26.84 0.74
CA PRO A 9 27.08 25.39 0.96
C PRO A 9 25.68 24.86 1.27
N PHE A 10 25.42 23.67 0.72
CA PHE A 10 24.45 22.63 1.07
C PHE A 10 23.57 22.83 2.31
N GLY A 11 22.27 23.08 2.07
CA GLY A 11 21.21 22.72 3.00
C GLY A 11 20.79 21.27 2.79
N ARG A 12 21.11 20.41 3.76
CA ARG A 12 20.60 19.04 3.84
C ARG A 12 19.08 19.08 4.07
N HIS A 13 18.30 18.77 3.03
CA HIS A 13 16.93 18.27 3.21
C HIS A 13 16.94 16.74 3.09
N HIS A 14 17.35 16.08 4.17
CA HIS A 14 16.77 14.81 4.60
C HIS A 14 15.33 15.16 5.09
N ILE A 15 14.22 14.49 4.81
CA ILE A 15 13.87 13.20 4.20
C ILE A 15 12.45 13.41 3.65
N ALA A 16 12.21 13.28 2.35
CA ALA A 16 10.92 12.77 1.91
C ALA A 16 11.07 11.26 2.01
N VAL A 17 10.49 10.65 3.05
CA VAL A 17 10.09 9.26 2.93
C VAL A 17 8.98 9.31 1.89
N GLU A 18 9.34 9.21 0.61
CA GLU A 18 8.41 8.71 -0.37
C GLU A 18 8.03 7.34 0.19
N ASP A 19 6.87 7.26 0.86
CA ASP A 19 6.16 6.00 1.07
C ASP A 19 6.13 5.42 -0.34
N ASP A 20 7.00 4.45 -0.65
CA ASP A 20 7.21 3.92 -2.00
C ASP A 20 5.86 3.43 -2.50
N ILE A 21 5.14 4.30 -3.20
CA ILE A 21 3.81 4.01 -3.68
C ILE A 21 4.00 2.92 -4.71
N VAL A 22 3.40 1.76 -4.47
CA VAL A 22 3.41 0.65 -5.42
C VAL A 22 2.92 1.20 -6.75
N LYS A 23 3.82 1.33 -7.73
CA LYS A 23 3.51 1.86 -9.07
C LYS A 23 2.76 0.80 -9.85
N ILE A 24 1.45 0.77 -9.68
CA ILE A 24 0.51 -0.12 -10.37
C ILE A 24 -0.63 0.69 -10.99
N SER A 25 -1.21 0.20 -12.09
CA SER A 25 -2.30 0.88 -12.81
C SER A 25 -3.65 0.87 -12.06
N ALA A 26 -3.73 0.15 -10.94
CA ALA A 26 -4.89 0.16 -10.06
C ALA A 26 -4.97 1.51 -9.32
N ARG A 27 -6.09 2.21 -9.52
CA ARG A 27 -6.30 3.59 -9.04
C ARG A 27 -6.80 3.66 -7.61
N ASN A 28 -7.43 2.61 -7.10
CA ASN A 28 -7.94 2.57 -5.73
C ASN A 28 -6.90 1.86 -4.86
N GLN A 29 -6.24 2.62 -3.99
CA GLN A 29 -5.26 2.11 -3.04
C GLN A 29 -5.67 2.58 -1.64
N LEU A 30 -6.05 1.64 -0.79
CA LEU A 30 -6.54 1.90 0.55
C LEU A 30 -5.50 1.40 1.55
N LYS A 31 -4.82 2.34 2.22
CA LYS A 31 -3.84 2.02 3.27
C LYS A 31 -4.57 1.53 4.52
N GLY A 32 -4.12 0.41 5.08
CA GLY A 32 -4.72 -0.19 6.26
C GLY A 32 -3.75 -1.10 7.00
N THR A 33 -4.28 -1.80 8.01
CA THR A 33 -3.53 -2.79 8.80
C THR A 33 -4.19 -4.15 8.66
N ILE A 34 -3.39 -5.20 8.45
CA ILE A 34 -3.92 -6.56 8.36
C ILE A 34 -4.38 -6.99 9.76
N VAL A 35 -5.66 -7.33 9.90
CA VAL A 35 -6.23 -7.75 11.18
C VAL A 35 -6.43 -9.26 11.28
N GLU A 36 -6.54 -9.95 10.14
CA GLU A 36 -6.75 -11.40 10.09
C GLU A 36 -6.29 -11.97 8.75
N ILE A 37 -5.71 -13.18 8.79
CA ILE A 37 -5.41 -13.98 7.61
C ILE A 37 -5.92 -15.40 7.88
N THR A 38 -6.86 -15.85 7.06
CA THR A 38 -7.47 -17.18 7.16
C THR A 38 -7.17 -17.97 5.89
N LYS A 39 -6.26 -18.95 5.99
CA LYS A 39 -5.89 -19.84 4.88
C LYS A 39 -6.88 -21.00 4.77
N GLY A 40 -7.41 -21.22 3.58
CA GLY A 40 -8.15 -22.43 3.20
C GLY A 40 -7.26 -23.43 2.47
N GLU A 41 -7.86 -24.30 1.65
CA GLU A 41 -7.12 -25.32 0.90
C GLU A 41 -6.23 -24.71 -0.19
N THR A 42 -6.77 -23.77 -0.98
CA THR A 42 -6.06 -23.11 -2.09
C THR A 42 -6.01 -21.59 -1.95
N THR A 43 -7.08 -21.02 -1.39
CA THR A 43 -7.26 -19.57 -1.24
C THR A 43 -7.21 -19.16 0.22
N ALA A 44 -6.71 -17.96 0.46
CA ALA A 44 -6.70 -17.29 1.75
C ALA A 44 -7.59 -16.05 1.71
N HIS A 45 -8.27 -15.79 2.81
CA HIS A 45 -8.95 -14.53 3.07
C HIS A 45 -8.06 -13.64 3.93
N VAL A 46 -7.76 -12.44 3.44
CA VAL A 46 -7.02 -11.41 4.16
C VAL A 46 -7.98 -10.28 4.50
N ARG A 47 -8.09 -9.94 5.78
CA ARG A 47 -8.93 -8.83 6.26
C ARG A 47 -8.03 -7.66 6.62
N LEU A 48 -8.31 -6.52 6.02
CA LEU A 48 -7.59 -5.26 6.20
C LEU A 48 -8.51 -4.24 6.86
N ASP A 49 -8.08 -3.67 7.98
CA ASP A 49 -8.73 -2.51 8.57
C ASP A 49 -8.23 -1.22 7.93
N VAL A 50 -9.14 -0.52 7.27
CA VAL A 50 -8.94 0.76 6.59
C VAL A 50 -9.72 1.82 7.37
N GLY A 51 -9.17 2.26 8.51
CA GLY A 51 -9.75 3.35 9.30
C GLY A 51 -11.12 3.03 9.91
N GLY A 52 -11.33 1.80 10.36
CA GLY A 52 -12.58 1.31 10.95
C GLY A 52 -13.46 0.52 9.98
N THR A 53 -13.14 0.51 8.69
CA THR A 53 -13.82 -0.31 7.68
C THR A 53 -12.99 -1.54 7.33
N ILE A 54 -13.60 -2.73 7.36
CA ILE A 54 -12.91 -3.96 6.96
C ILE A 54 -13.05 -4.21 5.46
N VAL A 55 -11.93 -4.24 4.76
CA VAL A 55 -11.82 -4.73 3.39
C VAL A 55 -11.36 -6.19 3.45
N THR A 56 -12.09 -7.09 2.78
CA THR A 56 -11.71 -8.51 2.69
C THR A 56 -11.22 -8.81 1.27
N SER A 57 -10.03 -9.39 1.16
CA SER A 57 -9.48 -9.87 -0.10
C SER A 57 -9.40 -11.40 -0.10
N ALA A 58 -9.71 -12.03 -1.23
CA ALA A 58 -9.46 -13.44 -1.46
C ALA A 58 -8.29 -13.58 -2.43
N ILE A 59 -7.17 -14.14 -1.97
CA ILE A 59 -5.96 -14.37 -2.75
C ILE A 59 -5.51 -15.82 -2.60
N THR A 60 -4.48 -16.25 -3.34
CA THR A 60 -3.94 -17.61 -3.18
C THR A 60 -3.12 -17.73 -1.90
N ASN A 61 -3.03 -18.94 -1.35
CA ASN A 61 -2.14 -19.23 -0.22
C ASN A 61 -0.68 -18.86 -0.55
N ALA A 62 -0.24 -19.15 -1.79
CA ALA A 62 1.09 -18.78 -2.27
C ALA A 62 1.32 -17.26 -2.23
N ALA A 63 0.34 -16.44 -2.64
CA ALA A 63 0.49 -14.98 -2.60
C ALA A 63 0.65 -14.44 -1.16
N VAL A 64 -0.04 -15.04 -0.18
CA VAL A 64 0.15 -14.70 1.25
C VAL A 64 1.59 -14.97 1.67
N ASP A 65 2.14 -16.12 1.28
CA ASP A 65 3.48 -16.55 1.66
C ASP A 65 4.58 -15.77 0.94
N ASP A 66 4.42 -15.54 -0.38
CA ASP A 66 5.37 -14.79 -1.21
C ASP A 66 5.49 -13.33 -0.74
N LEU A 67 4.35 -12.71 -0.38
CA LEU A 67 4.30 -11.35 0.15
C LEU A 67 4.63 -11.29 1.65
N LYS A 68 4.80 -12.45 2.31
CA LYS A 68 5.07 -12.58 3.75
C LYS A 68 4.08 -11.81 4.61
N LEU A 69 2.79 -11.90 4.26
CA LEU A 69 1.75 -11.15 4.95
C LEU A 69 1.61 -11.63 6.40
N ALA A 70 1.53 -10.68 7.32
CA ALA A 70 1.34 -10.95 8.74
C ALA A 70 0.26 -10.07 9.36
N VAL A 71 -0.44 -10.58 10.36
CA VAL A 71 -1.37 -9.77 11.17
C VAL A 71 -0.59 -8.68 11.91
N GLY A 72 -1.13 -7.46 11.93
CA GLY A 72 -0.50 -6.27 12.49
C GLY A 72 0.38 -5.48 11.51
N GLN A 73 0.60 -5.99 10.29
CA GLN A 73 1.40 -5.33 9.27
C GLN A 73 0.62 -4.23 8.53
N PRO A 74 1.24 -3.07 8.22
CA PRO A 74 0.68 -2.11 7.29
C PRO A 74 0.66 -2.67 5.86
N ALA A 75 -0.49 -2.58 5.19
CA ALA A 75 -0.65 -3.04 3.82
C ALA A 75 -1.63 -2.15 3.05
N TYR A 76 -1.70 -2.36 1.74
CA TYR A 76 -2.62 -1.64 0.86
C TYR A 76 -3.61 -2.62 0.25
N ALA A 77 -4.91 -2.33 0.36
CA ALA A 77 -5.89 -2.94 -0.52
C ALA A 77 -5.85 -2.21 -1.86
N VAL A 78 -5.45 -2.94 -2.90
CA VAL A 78 -5.29 -2.42 -4.26
C VAL A 78 -6.40 -2.96 -5.13
N VAL A 79 -7.30 -2.09 -5.61
CA VAL A 79 -8.45 -2.47 -6.42
C VAL A 79 -8.40 -1.76 -7.78
N LYS A 80 -8.44 -2.54 -8.86
CA LYS A 80 -8.48 -2.01 -10.22
C LYS A 80 -9.76 -1.21 -10.41
N ALA A 81 -9.65 -0.03 -11.03
CA ALA A 81 -10.77 0.88 -11.19
C ALA A 81 -11.95 0.30 -11.99
N SER A 82 -11.69 -0.62 -12.92
CA SER A 82 -12.73 -1.26 -13.74
C SER A 82 -13.61 -2.26 -12.97
N ASP A 83 -13.16 -2.70 -11.79
CA ASP A 83 -13.78 -3.80 -11.07
C ASP A 83 -14.56 -3.29 -9.82
N VAL A 84 -14.66 -1.97 -9.67
CA VAL A 84 -15.41 -1.30 -8.61
C VAL A 84 -16.85 -1.04 -9.07
N MET A 85 -17.81 -1.39 -8.23
CA MET A 85 -19.24 -1.11 -8.45
C MET A 85 -19.67 0.09 -7.59
N ILE A 86 -20.60 0.90 -8.10
CA ILE A 86 -21.25 2.00 -7.37
C ILE A 86 -22.74 1.66 -7.26
N ALA A 87 -23.31 1.86 -6.07
CA ALA A 87 -24.74 1.69 -5.81
C ALA A 87 -25.29 2.93 -5.10
N ILE A 88 -26.57 3.21 -5.31
CA ILE A 88 -27.38 4.21 -4.58
C ILE A 88 -28.56 3.48 -3.94
N ASP A 89 -29.13 4.07 -2.89
CA ASP A 89 -30.34 3.58 -2.21
C ASP A 89 -31.62 3.99 -2.97
#